data_AF-A0A431KD90-F1
#
_entry.id   AF-A0A431KD90-F1
#
_cell.length_a   1.000
_cell.length_b   1.000
_cell.length_c   1.000
_cell.angle_alpha   90.00
_cell.angle_beta   90.00
_cell.angle_gamma   90.00
#
_symmetry.space_group_name_H-M   'P 1'
#
loop_
_entity.id
_entity.type
_entity.pdbx_description
1 polymer ?
#
loop_
_entity_poly.entity_id
_entity_poly.type
_entity_poly.pdbx_seq_one_letter_code
_entity_poly.pdbx_strand_id
1 'polypeptide(L)' 'MPTPWQADRVIEITPQTQWVNVKRLEVVQFVNTTSNGPKSFTWQFDARSVRPFHLSDIAPAGFIGPQVMVYVAPSRLSR' A
#
# COMPACT_ATOMS: atom_id res chain seq x y z
N MET A 1 -1.83 11.10 21.79
CA MET A 1 -1.28 10.31 20.66
C MET A 1 -1.51 11.14 19.40
N PRO A 2 -0.50 11.44 18.56
CA PRO A 2 -0.78 12.03 17.26
C PRO A 2 -1.72 11.09 16.52
N THR A 3 -2.83 11.60 16.00
CA THR A 3 -3.81 10.80 15.26
C THR A 3 -3.06 10.14 14.11
N PRO A 4 -3.01 8.80 14.01
CA PRO A 4 -2.48 8.17 12.81
C PRO A 4 -3.32 8.73 11.65
N TRP A 5 -2.69 9.07 10.52
CA TRP A 5 -3.43 9.46 9.33
C TRP A 5 -4.63 8.52 9.17
N GLN A 6 -5.85 9.07 9.12
CA GLN A 6 -7.05 8.25 8.98
C GLN A 6 -6.93 7.56 7.62
N ALA A 7 -6.74 6.23 7.64
CA ALA A 7 -6.67 5.47 6.42
C ALA A 7 -8.03 5.58 5.70
N ASP A 8 -8.01 5.97 4.44
CA ASP A 8 -9.18 5.94 3.57
C ASP A 8 -9.65 4.48 3.38
N ARG A 9 -8.70 3.54 3.45
CA ARG A 9 -8.95 2.12 3.29
C ARG A 9 -7.90 1.27 4.00
N VAL A 10 -8.34 0.11 4.48
CA VAL A 10 -7.48 -0.95 4.99
C VAL A 10 -7.40 -2.06 3.94
N ILE A 11 -6.19 -2.52 3.61
CA ILE A 11 -5.94 -3.62 2.68
C ILE A 11 -5.19 -4.72 3.42
N GLU A 12 -5.79 -5.91 3.48
CA GLU A 12 -5.10 -7.10 3.96
C GLU A 12 -4.22 -7.69 2.85
N ILE A 13 -2.95 -7.91 3.18
CA ILE A 13 -1.95 -8.54 2.32
C ILE A 13 -1.80 -9.98 2.79
N THR A 14 -2.18 -10.93 1.92
CA THR A 14 -2.03 -12.36 2.13
C THR A 14 -0.91 -12.92 1.25
N PRO A 15 -0.43 -14.16 1.48
CA PRO A 15 0.54 -14.80 0.61
C PRO A 15 0.08 -14.95 -0.85
N GLN A 16 -1.22 -14.84 -1.12
CA GLN A 16 -1.81 -14.93 -2.46
C GLN A 16 -1.92 -13.55 -3.14
N THR A 17 -1.70 -12.45 -2.41
CA THR A 17 -1.75 -11.11 -2.99
C THR A 17 -0.60 -10.90 -3.95
N GLN A 18 -0.90 -10.76 -5.25
CA GLN A 18 0.10 -10.48 -6.29
C GLN A 18 0.15 -8.99 -6.65
N TRP A 19 -0.96 -8.28 -6.53
CA TRP A 19 -1.03 -6.85 -6.79
C TRP A 19 -2.11 -6.14 -5.98
N VAL A 20 -1.95 -4.83 -5.81
CA VAL A 20 -2.93 -3.94 -5.20
C VAL A 20 -3.16 -2.71 -6.08
N ASN A 21 -4.41 -2.29 -6.21
CA ASN A 21 -4.80 -1.08 -6.92
C ASN A 21 -5.15 0.02 -5.92
N VAL A 22 -4.53 1.18 -6.08
CA VAL A 22 -4.70 2.35 -5.22
C VAL A 22 -4.95 3.60 -6.05
N LYS A 23 -5.56 4.62 -5.45
CA LYS A 23 -5.80 5.93 -6.07
C LYS A 23 -4.72 6.92 -5.66
N ARG A 24 -4.58 7.99 -6.46
CA ARG A 24 -3.73 9.13 -6.09
C ARG A 24 -4.26 9.80 -4.84
N LEU A 25 -3.33 10.23 -3.97
CA LEU A 25 -3.60 10.87 -2.69
C LEU A 25 -4.36 10.00 -1.69
N GLU A 26 -4.54 8.70 -1.98
CA GLU A 26 -5.18 7.76 -1.07
C GLU A 26 -4.23 7.42 0.08
N VAL A 27 -4.76 7.44 1.31
CA VAL A 27 -4.08 6.94 2.50
C VAL A 27 -4.54 5.50 2.73
N VAL A 28 -3.63 4.55 2.55
CA VAL A 28 -3.94 3.12 2.70
C VAL A 28 -3.20 2.54 3.88
N GLN A 29 -3.91 1.82 4.74
CA GLN A 29 -3.30 0.98 5.77
C GLN A 29 -3.17 -0.44 5.24
N PHE A 30 -1.94 -0.90 5.08
CA PHE A 30 -1.64 -2.29 4.76
C PHE A 30 -1.55 -3.08 6.04
N VAL A 31 -2.28 -4.19 6.11
CA VAL A 31 -2.24 -5.14 7.23
C VAL A 31 -1.73 -6.46 6.68
N ASN A 32 -0.72 -7.02 7.32
CA ASN A 32 -0.19 -8.33 6.98
C ASN A 32 -0.34 -9.26 8.18
N THR A 33 -1.11 -10.32 7.98
CA THR A 33 -1.37 -11.40 8.93
C THR A 33 -0.48 -12.62 8.65
N THR A 34 0.82 -12.41 8.37
CA THR A 34 1.78 -13.52 8.29
C THR A 34 2.00 -14.21 9.64
N SER A 35 2.55 -15.43 9.59
CA SER A 35 2.91 -16.25 10.76
C SER A 35 3.84 -15.56 11.77
N ASN A 36 4.52 -14.47 11.41
CA ASN A 36 5.39 -13.70 12.30
C ASN A 36 4.64 -12.63 13.13
N GLY A 37 3.31 -12.65 13.14
CA GLY A 37 2.44 -11.74 13.89
C GLY A 37 1.81 -10.66 13.03
N PRO A 38 0.74 -10.00 13.53
CA PRO A 38 0.04 -8.96 12.79
C PRO A 38 0.94 -7.73 12.65
N LYS A 39 1.31 -7.41 11.42
CA LYS A 39 2.00 -6.17 11.10
C LYS A 39 1.03 -5.24 10.39
N SER A 40 1.15 -3.94 10.63
CA SER A 40 0.47 -2.96 9.78
C SER A 40 1.33 -1.73 9.57
N PHE A 41 1.17 -1.08 8.41
CA PHE A 41 1.75 0.23 8.16
C PHE A 41 0.81 1.05 7.28
N THR A 42 0.85 2.37 7.46
CA THR A 42 0.03 3.30 6.69
C THR A 42 0.91 4.06 5.71
N TRP A 43 0.46 4.17 4.46
CA TRP A 43 1.15 4.89 3.41
C TRP A 43 0.20 5.85 2.69
N GLN A 44 0.68 7.05 2.43
CA GLN A 44 -0.01 8.02 1.58
C GLN A 44 0.59 7.98 0.18
N PHE A 45 -0.23 7.60 -0.81
CA PHE A 45 0.20 7.57 -2.20
C PHE A 45 0.29 8.99 -2.77
N ASP A 46 1.49 9.44 -3.11
CA ASP A 46 1.66 10.70 -3.82
C ASP A 46 1.31 10.56 -5.32
N ALA A 47 1.00 11.69 -5.95
CA ALA A 47 0.62 11.75 -7.35
C ALA A 47 1.82 11.66 -8.31
N ARG A 48 3.06 11.50 -7.82
CA ARG A 48 4.28 11.63 -8.64
C ARG A 48 4.66 10.32 -9.32
N SER A 49 4.36 9.16 -8.74
CA SER A 49 4.65 7.89 -9.39
C SER A 49 3.42 7.31 -10.09
N VAL A 50 3.39 7.43 -11.43
CA VAL A 50 2.40 6.73 -12.28
C VAL A 50 2.87 5.33 -12.65
N ARG A 51 4.11 4.97 -12.27
CA ARG A 51 4.67 3.66 -12.60
C ARG A 51 4.32 2.66 -11.50
N PRO A 52 3.97 1.42 -11.86
CA PRO A 52 3.88 0.35 -10.89
C PRO A 52 5.21 0.17 -10.17
N PHE A 53 5.16 -0.09 -8.87
CA PHE A 53 6.33 -0.32 -8.03
C PHE A 53 6.06 -1.45 -7.03
N HIS A 54 7.10 -1.97 -6.40
CA HIS A 54 6.93 -3.06 -5.45
C HIS A 54 6.47 -2.51 -4.10
N LEU A 55 5.51 -3.18 -3.45
CA LEU A 55 5.06 -2.76 -2.12
C LEU A 55 6.22 -2.80 -1.10
N SER A 56 7.23 -3.64 -1.33
CA SER A 56 8.47 -3.69 -0.56
C SER A 56 9.28 -2.40 -0.58
N ASP A 57 9.10 -1.53 -1.58
CA ASP A 57 9.85 -0.28 -1.72
C ASP A 57 9.41 0.77 -0.68
N ILE A 58 8.16 0.66 -0.20
CA ILE A 58 7.57 1.56 0.81
C ILE A 58 7.31 0.86 2.14
N ALA A 59 7.40 -0.47 2.16
CA ALA A 59 7.09 -1.25 3.34
C ALA A 59 8.29 -1.30 4.32
N PRO A 60 8.03 -1.30 5.64
CA PRO A 60 9.06 -1.55 6.63
C PRO A 60 9.77 -2.90 6.42
N ALA A 61 11.05 -2.98 6.81
CA ALA A 61 11.81 -4.22 6.71
C ALA A 61 11.08 -5.40 7.38
N GLY A 62 10.93 -6.50 6.65
CA GLY A 62 10.22 -7.70 7.12
C GLY A 62 8.70 -7.59 7.16
N PHE A 63 8.07 -6.57 6.54
CA PHE A 63 6.61 -6.47 6.41
C PHE A 63 6.04 -7.37 5.30
N ILE A 64 6.79 -7.67 4.23
CA ILE A 64 6.29 -8.42 3.06
C ILE A 64 7.40 -9.29 2.48
N GLY A 65 7.00 -10.39 1.85
CA GLY A 65 7.81 -11.08 0.84
C GLY A 65 7.89 -10.31 -0.49
N PRO A 66 8.73 -10.77 -1.44
CA PRO A 66 9.20 -9.92 -2.55
C PRO A 66 8.23 -9.65 -3.73
N GLN A 67 6.93 -9.98 -3.67
CA GLN A 67 6.13 -10.09 -4.92
C GLN A 67 4.81 -9.32 -5.01
N VAL A 68 4.51 -8.34 -4.13
CA VAL A 68 3.29 -7.52 -4.30
C VAL A 68 3.59 -6.28 -5.17
N MET A 69 2.92 -6.18 -6.32
CA MET A 69 2.96 -4.99 -7.19
C MET A 69 1.90 -3.95 -6.81
N VAL A 70 2.27 -2.68 -6.72
CA VAL A 70 1.33 -1.58 -6.46
C VAL A 70 1.05 -0.83 -7.75
N TYR A 71 -0.22 -0.77 -8.13
CA TYR A 71 -0.71 -0.02 -9.28
C TYR A 71 -1.47 1.21 -8.82
N VAL A 72 -0.95 2.38 -9.16
CA VAL A 72 -1.60 3.66 -8.88
C VAL A 72 -2.48 4.04 -10.07
N ALA A 73 -3.78 4.17 -9.85
CA ALA A 73 -4.72 4.57 -10.88
C ALA A 73 -4.32 5.96 -11.44
N PRO A 74 -4.22 6.12 -12.77
CA PRO A 74 -4.04 7.43 -13.37
C PRO A 74 -5.27 8.28 -13.03
N SER A 75 -5.05 9.53 -12.58
CA SER A 75 -6.16 10.47 -12.41
C SER A 75 -6.82 10.70 -13.77
N ARG A 76 -8.14 10.57 -13.84
CA ARG A 76 -8.96 10.99 -15.00
C ARG A 76 -9.03 12.52 -15.16
N LEU A 77 -7.97 13.24 -14.80
CA LEU A 77 -7.72 14.59 -15.34
C LEU A 77 -6.91 14.41 -16.63
N SER A 78 -7.54 13.74 -17.59
CA SER A 78 -7.25 13.96 -19.00
C SER A 78 -7.97 15.25 -19.38
N ARG A 79 -7.18 16.23 -19.82
CA ARG A 79 -7.59 17.54 -20.34
C ARG A 79 -8.72 17.45 -21.35
#